data_AF-A0A1Y1VTG2-F1
#
_entry.id   AF-A0A1Y1VTG2-F1
#
_cell.length_a   1.000
_cell.length_b   1.000
_cell.length_c   1.000
_cell.angle_alpha   90.00
_cell.angle_beta   90.00
_cell.angle_gamma   90.00
#
_symmetry.space_group_name_H-M   'P 1'
#
loop_
_entity.id
_entity.type
_entity.pdbx_description
1 polymer ?
#
loop_
_entity_poly.entity_id
_entity_poly.type
_entity_poly.pdbx_seq_one_letter_code
_entity_poly.pdbx_strand_id
1 'polypeptide(L)'
;MEKNLNDYIQNKHMIKIIKKAIKKTEPGKPLLIFPKKDAWYILNTILNQIACQFSDGTLKNDMGIMNVTSQWYTFCLTYEKDCNVLMQKIRIMIIKRELLKNFPDETISFLLESETHDVRVQTLRTLSKELIEHPECFMDIEICQ
;
A
#
# COMPACT_ATOMS: atom_id res chain seq x y z
N MET A 1 3.19 -13.46 5.62
CA MET A 1 4.44 -14.19 5.34
C MET A 1 5.47 -13.21 4.84
N GLU A 2 6.64 -13.14 5.45
CA GLU A 2 7.73 -12.22 5.08
C GLU A 2 8.58 -12.82 3.96
N LYS A 3 8.99 -12.01 2.96
CA LYS A 3 9.83 -12.45 1.83
C LYS A 3 10.80 -11.35 1.40
N ASN A 4 11.85 -11.70 0.66
CA ASN A 4 12.80 -10.72 0.16
C ASN A 4 12.21 -9.94 -1.01
N LEU A 5 12.58 -8.65 -1.14
CA LEU A 5 12.16 -7.81 -2.26
C LEU A 5 12.55 -8.41 -3.62
N ASN A 6 13.70 -9.08 -3.69
CA ASN A 6 14.19 -9.72 -4.91
C ASN A 6 13.31 -10.91 -5.35
N ASP A 7 12.55 -11.51 -4.43
CA ASP A 7 11.66 -12.64 -4.73
C ASP A 7 10.41 -12.17 -5.48
N TYR A 8 10.00 -10.92 -5.27
CA TYR A 8 8.83 -10.30 -5.90
C TYR A 8 9.18 -9.40 -7.09
N ILE A 9 10.35 -8.76 -7.06
CA ILE A 9 10.78 -7.83 -8.10
C ILE A 9 12.09 -8.31 -8.70
N GLN A 10 11.99 -9.01 -9.83
CA GLN A 10 13.15 -9.53 -10.54
C GLN A 10 13.89 -8.45 -11.34
N ASN A 11 13.22 -7.34 -11.64
CA ASN A 11 13.80 -6.25 -12.40
C ASN A 11 14.79 -5.43 -11.54
N LYS A 12 16.09 -5.59 -11.83
CA LYS A 12 17.19 -4.87 -11.15
C LYS A 12 17.06 -3.34 -11.21
N HIS A 13 16.44 -2.79 -12.26
CA HIS A 13 16.19 -1.35 -12.37
C HIS A 13 15.13 -0.89 -11.36
N MET A 14 14.02 -1.62 -11.24
CA MET A 14 12.98 -1.34 -10.25
C MET A 14 13.52 -1.43 -8.82
N ILE A 15 14.33 -2.44 -8.51
CA ILE A 15 14.98 -2.55 -7.18
C ILE A 15 15.81 -1.30 -6.88
N LYS A 16 16.56 -0.77 -7.88
CA LYS A 16 17.34 0.46 -7.69
C LYS A 16 16.44 1.67 -7.43
N ILE A 17 15.31 1.79 -8.13
CA ILE A 17 14.35 2.89 -7.92
C ILE A 17 13.74 2.80 -6.52
N ILE A 18 13.30 1.61 -6.10
CA ILE A 18 12.74 1.38 -4.76
C ILE A 18 13.76 1.71 -3.68
N LYS A 19 15.00 1.24 -3.82
CA LYS A 19 16.09 1.59 -2.88
C LYS A 19 16.36 3.09 -2.84
N LYS A 20 16.25 3.81 -3.96
CA LYS A 20 16.36 5.28 -3.99
C LYS A 20 15.20 5.95 -3.25
N ALA A 21 13.97 5.48 -3.44
CA ALA A 21 12.80 5.99 -2.72
C ALA A 21 12.93 5.77 -1.21
N ILE A 22 13.36 4.58 -0.78
CA ILE A 22 13.61 4.27 0.65
C ILE A 22 14.64 5.22 1.26
N LYS A 23 15.71 5.55 0.53
CA LYS A 23 16.70 6.50 1.04
C LYS A 23 16.11 7.90 1.24
N LYS A 24 15.12 8.29 0.44
CA LYS A 24 14.45 9.59 0.49
C LYS A 24 13.30 9.68 1.48
N THR A 25 12.81 8.58 2.05
CA THR A 25 11.74 8.66 3.07
C THR A 25 12.23 9.38 4.31
N GLU A 26 11.30 10.07 4.98
CA GLU A 26 11.53 10.85 6.20
C GLU A 26 10.68 10.27 7.33
N PRO A 27 11.06 10.48 8.60
CA PRO A 27 10.18 10.17 9.73
C PRO A 27 8.81 10.83 9.57
N GLY A 28 7.73 10.06 9.79
CA GLY A 28 6.35 10.52 9.61
C GLY A 28 5.84 10.56 8.16
N LYS A 29 6.70 10.30 7.16
CA LYS A 29 6.34 10.25 5.73
C LYS A 29 6.63 8.86 5.15
N PRO A 30 5.71 7.91 5.32
CA PRO A 30 5.98 6.51 5.03
C PRO A 30 5.85 6.17 3.54
N LEU A 31 5.20 6.97 2.70
CA LEU A 31 5.02 6.64 1.29
C LEU A 31 6.35 6.60 0.52
N LEU A 32 6.52 5.55 -0.28
CA LEU A 32 7.59 5.49 -1.27
C LEU A 32 7.17 6.27 -2.52
N ILE A 33 7.70 7.49 -2.65
CA ILE A 33 7.43 8.37 -3.79
C ILE A 33 8.34 8.01 -4.97
N PHE A 34 7.74 7.85 -6.15
CA PHE A 34 8.42 7.52 -7.40
C PHE A 34 8.14 8.55 -8.50
N PRO A 35 9.03 8.74 -9.48
CA PRO A 35 8.68 9.46 -10.70
C PRO A 35 7.50 8.78 -11.42
N LYS A 36 6.55 9.57 -11.94
CA LYS A 36 5.30 9.07 -12.57
C LYS A 36 5.48 7.90 -13.56
N LYS A 37 6.51 7.97 -14.42
CA LYS A 37 6.79 6.89 -15.38
C LYS A 37 7.21 5.59 -14.68
N ASP A 38 8.02 5.69 -13.64
CA ASP A 38 8.53 4.54 -12.89
C ASP A 38 7.48 3.97 -11.94
N ALA A 39 6.65 4.84 -11.35
CA ALA A 39 5.59 4.49 -10.42
C ALA A 39 4.65 3.44 -11.04
N TRP A 40 4.20 3.67 -12.27
CA TRP A 40 3.32 2.74 -12.97
C TRP A 40 3.94 1.35 -13.12
N TYR A 41 5.20 1.23 -13.56
CA TYR A 41 5.85 -0.08 -13.73
C TYR A 41 6.02 -0.83 -12.40
N ILE A 42 6.36 -0.10 -11.34
CA ILE A 42 6.53 -0.66 -10.00
C ILE A 42 5.18 -1.17 -9.47
N LEU A 43 4.18 -0.31 -9.47
CA LEU A 43 2.86 -0.63 -8.94
C LEU A 43 2.16 -1.70 -9.78
N ASN A 44 2.30 -1.69 -11.10
CA ASN A 44 1.73 -2.72 -11.97
C ASN A 44 2.36 -4.11 -11.72
N THR A 45 3.66 -4.16 -11.44
CA THR A 45 4.32 -5.41 -11.05
C THR A 45 3.73 -5.93 -9.73
N ILE A 46 3.49 -5.04 -8.76
CA ILE A 46 2.89 -5.41 -7.49
C ILE A 46 1.42 -5.79 -7.65
N LEU A 47 0.66 -5.07 -8.48
CA LEU A 47 -0.73 -5.36 -8.82
C LEU A 47 -0.86 -6.80 -9.29
N ASN A 48 0.01 -7.23 -10.21
CA ASN A 48 0.00 -8.61 -10.70
C ASN A 48 0.24 -9.62 -9.57
N GLN A 49 1.13 -9.32 -8.63
CA GLN A 49 1.39 -10.20 -7.47
C GLN A 49 0.19 -10.27 -6.51
N ILE A 50 -0.47 -9.14 -6.27
CA ILE A 50 -1.69 -9.11 -5.44
C ILE A 50 -2.81 -9.87 -6.17
N ALA A 51 -3.04 -9.60 -7.45
CA ALA A 51 -4.07 -10.25 -8.26
C ALA A 51 -3.91 -11.79 -8.27
N CYS A 52 -2.67 -12.29 -8.39
CA CYS A 52 -2.41 -13.73 -8.29
C CYS A 52 -2.89 -14.34 -6.96
N GLN A 53 -2.78 -13.60 -5.83
CA GLN A 53 -3.21 -14.09 -4.52
C GLN A 53 -4.74 -14.18 -4.39
N PHE A 54 -5.49 -13.41 -5.18
CA PHE A 54 -6.95 -13.37 -5.16
C PHE A 54 -7.59 -14.03 -6.40
N SER A 55 -6.78 -14.71 -7.22
CA SER A 55 -7.22 -15.32 -8.48
C SER A 55 -8.36 -16.34 -8.31
N ASP A 56 -8.36 -17.10 -7.21
CA ASP A 56 -9.44 -18.04 -6.89
C ASP A 56 -10.79 -17.33 -6.76
N GLY A 57 -10.85 -16.18 -6.08
CA GLY A 57 -12.07 -15.40 -5.93
C GLY A 57 -12.51 -14.81 -7.26
N THR A 58 -11.57 -14.33 -8.07
CA THR A 58 -11.86 -13.82 -9.42
C THR A 58 -12.46 -14.90 -10.32
N LEU A 59 -11.89 -16.12 -10.31
CA LEU A 59 -12.41 -17.25 -11.08
C LEU A 59 -13.79 -17.68 -10.59
N LYS A 60 -14.02 -17.77 -9.28
CA LYS A 60 -15.35 -18.11 -8.73
C LYS A 60 -16.41 -17.09 -9.14
N ASN A 61 -16.06 -15.80 -9.14
CA ASN A 61 -16.96 -14.73 -9.59
C ASN A 61 -17.28 -14.87 -11.08
N ASP A 62 -16.27 -15.11 -11.92
CA ASP A 62 -16.43 -15.32 -13.36
C ASP A 62 -17.30 -16.55 -13.68
N MET A 63 -17.17 -17.61 -12.89
CA MET A 63 -18.01 -18.82 -12.99
C MET A 63 -19.44 -18.64 -12.45
N GLY A 64 -19.81 -17.44 -11.96
CA GLY A 64 -21.14 -17.17 -11.42
C GLY A 64 -21.44 -17.91 -10.11
N ILE A 65 -20.42 -18.32 -9.35
CA ILE A 65 -20.62 -18.98 -8.05
C ILE A 65 -21.23 -17.96 -7.08
N MET A 66 -22.42 -18.29 -6.57
CA MET A 66 -23.11 -17.47 -5.59
C MET A 66 -22.29 -17.42 -4.28
N ASN A 67 -22.14 -16.22 -3.70
CA ASN A 67 -21.36 -15.86 -2.48
C ASN A 67 -19.91 -15.39 -2.66
N VAL A 68 -19.50 -14.94 -3.85
CA VAL A 68 -18.26 -14.15 -3.97
C VAL A 68 -18.57 -12.68 -3.73
N THR A 69 -17.77 -12.03 -2.90
CA THR A 69 -17.83 -10.59 -2.69
C THR A 69 -16.72 -9.90 -3.47
N SER A 70 -17.06 -8.83 -4.18
CA SER A 70 -16.08 -7.98 -4.87
C SER A 70 -16.11 -6.57 -4.30
N GLN A 71 -14.93 -5.99 -4.08
CA GLN A 71 -14.76 -4.61 -3.63
C GLN A 71 -13.49 -3.98 -4.23
N TRP A 72 -13.55 -2.67 -4.49
CA TRP A 72 -12.41 -1.89 -4.95
C TRP A 72 -11.56 -1.41 -3.78
N TYR A 73 -10.26 -1.69 -3.87
CA TYR A 73 -9.23 -1.23 -2.96
C TYR A 73 -8.22 -0.37 -3.71
N THR A 74 -7.49 0.44 -2.95
CA THR A 74 -6.29 1.12 -3.42
C THR A 74 -5.10 0.61 -2.62
N PHE A 75 -3.94 0.56 -3.25
CA PHE A 75 -2.72 0.16 -2.59
C PHE A 75 -1.53 1.05 -2.92
N CYS A 76 -0.58 1.09 -2.01
CA CYS A 76 0.68 1.82 -2.14
C CYS A 76 1.82 1.08 -1.44
N LEU A 77 3.05 1.52 -1.71
CA LEU A 77 4.24 1.04 -1.02
C LEU A 77 4.64 2.00 0.10
N THR A 78 4.89 1.46 1.29
CA THR A 78 5.34 2.24 2.45
C THR A 78 6.63 1.72 3.06
N TYR A 79 7.36 2.62 3.71
CA TYR A 79 8.57 2.36 4.47
C TYR A 79 8.67 3.35 5.63
N GLU A 80 8.39 2.87 6.84
CA GLU A 80 8.50 3.68 8.07
C GLU A 80 9.96 3.82 8.51
N LYS A 81 10.41 5.07 8.64
CA LYS A 81 11.63 5.43 9.36
C LYS A 81 11.25 6.07 10.68
N ASP A 82 11.05 5.27 11.70
CA ASP A 82 10.89 5.78 13.06
C ASP A 82 12.15 5.47 13.87
N CYS A 83 12.58 6.42 14.70
CA CYS A 83 13.70 6.31 15.62
C CYS A 83 13.55 5.12 16.58
N ASN A 84 12.30 4.77 16.91
CA ASN A 84 11.98 3.71 17.87
C ASN A 84 11.65 2.36 17.21
N VAL A 85 11.63 2.27 15.88
CA VAL A 85 11.30 1.04 15.16
C VAL A 85 12.60 0.33 14.79
N LEU A 86 12.91 -0.74 15.54
CA LEU A 86 14.09 -1.59 15.33
C LEU A 86 14.10 -2.25 13.94
N MET A 87 12.95 -2.38 13.29
CA MET A 87 12.79 -3.19 12.09
C MET A 87 12.11 -2.41 10.97
N GLN A 88 12.92 -1.92 10.03
CA GLN A 88 12.45 -1.15 8.88
C GLN A 88 12.22 -2.09 7.69
N LYS A 89 10.97 -2.18 7.23
CA LYS A 89 10.56 -3.07 6.13
C LYS A 89 9.67 -2.32 5.16
N ILE A 90 9.80 -2.67 3.89
CA ILE A 90 8.85 -2.22 2.86
C ILE A 90 7.53 -2.97 3.09
N ARG A 91 6.43 -2.25 3.09
CA ARG A 91 5.08 -2.82 3.18
C ARG A 91 4.26 -2.43 1.96
N ILE A 92 3.35 -3.30 1.58
CA ILE A 92 2.25 -2.98 0.67
C ILE A 92 1.04 -2.73 1.57
N MET A 93 0.51 -1.51 1.54
CA MET A 93 -0.72 -1.19 2.26
C MET A 93 -1.88 -1.24 1.28
N ILE A 94 -2.93 -2.01 1.61
CA ILE A 94 -4.15 -2.18 0.82
C ILE A 94 -5.32 -1.68 1.68
N ILE A 95 -6.04 -0.67 1.20
CA ILE A 95 -7.12 0.00 1.94
C ILE A 95 -8.27 0.31 0.99
N LYS A 96 -9.51 0.32 1.48
CA LYS A 96 -10.66 0.75 0.67
C LYS A 96 -10.44 2.20 0.22
N ARG A 97 -10.51 2.45 -1.08
CA ARG A 97 -10.21 3.77 -1.66
C ARG A 97 -11.04 4.87 -1.02
N GLU A 98 -12.35 4.65 -0.89
CA GLU A 98 -13.28 5.60 -0.27
C GLU A 98 -12.98 5.86 1.21
N LEU A 99 -12.48 4.85 1.93
CA LEU A 99 -12.10 5.00 3.33
C LEU A 99 -10.83 5.85 3.47
N LEU A 100 -9.83 5.63 2.61
CA LEU A 100 -8.59 6.40 2.64
C LEU A 100 -8.84 7.87 2.28
N LYS A 101 -9.64 8.11 1.24
CA LYS A 101 -9.97 9.46 0.77
C LYS A 101 -10.74 10.27 1.81
N ASN A 102 -11.62 9.62 2.57
CA ASN A 102 -12.43 10.26 3.60
C ASN A 102 -11.89 9.98 5.01
N PHE A 103 -10.58 9.69 5.14
CA PHE A 103 -10.01 9.34 6.42
C PHE A 103 -10.07 10.54 7.38
N PRO A 104 -10.53 10.36 8.64
CA PRO A 104 -10.67 11.45 9.60
C PRO A 104 -9.38 12.22 9.87
N ASP A 105 -9.48 13.54 9.82
CA ASP A 105 -8.40 14.46 10.19
C ASP A 105 -8.08 14.40 11.70
N GLU A 106 -7.04 15.13 12.10
CA GLU A 106 -6.52 15.18 13.49
C GLU A 106 -7.56 15.63 14.53
N THR A 107 -8.64 16.27 14.09
CA THR A 107 -9.73 16.76 14.95
C THR A 107 -10.59 15.66 15.54
N ILE A 108 -10.59 14.45 14.96
CA ILE A 108 -11.37 13.32 15.46
C ILE A 108 -10.43 12.37 16.21
N SER A 109 -10.65 12.22 17.52
CA SER A 109 -9.93 11.24 18.33
C SER A 109 -10.49 9.84 18.08
N PHE A 110 -9.61 8.90 17.76
CA PHE A 110 -9.95 7.48 17.69
C PHE A 110 -9.80 6.88 19.09
N LEU A 111 -10.75 6.05 19.49
CA LEU A 111 -10.58 5.20 20.66
C LEU A 111 -9.66 4.04 20.25
N LEU A 112 -8.38 4.14 20.58
CA LEU A 112 -7.39 3.13 20.21
C LEU A 112 -7.45 1.95 21.18
N GLU A 113 -7.50 0.73 20.64
CA GLU A 113 -7.39 -0.50 21.44
C GLU A 113 -6.00 -0.67 22.09
N SER A 114 -4.98 0.01 21.55
CA SER A 114 -3.60 0.01 22.05
C SER A 114 -2.88 1.32 21.66
N GLU A 115 -1.97 1.81 22.51
CA GLU A 115 -1.13 2.99 22.22
C GLU A 115 -0.29 2.82 20.94
N THR A 116 0.10 1.59 20.59
CA THR A 116 0.85 1.30 19.36
C THR A 116 0.03 1.53 18.07
N HIS A 117 -1.28 1.68 18.18
CA HIS A 117 -2.16 1.96 17.04
C HIS A 117 -2.11 3.43 16.63
N ASP A 118 -1.55 4.34 17.44
CA ASP A 118 -1.43 5.76 17.08
C ASP A 118 -0.57 5.93 15.82
N VAL A 119 0.58 5.23 15.74
CA VAL A 119 1.46 5.25 14.55
C VAL A 119 0.72 4.82 13.28
N ARG A 120 -0.20 3.85 13.38
CA ARG A 120 -1.02 3.42 12.24
C ARG A 120 -2.02 4.50 11.82
N VAL A 121 -2.68 5.14 12.79
CA VAL A 121 -3.61 6.25 12.50
C VAL A 121 -2.88 7.43 11.87
N GLN A 122 -1.70 7.80 12.40
CA GLN A 122 -0.89 8.86 11.80
C GLN A 122 -0.45 8.50 10.37
N THR A 123 -0.04 7.25 10.14
CA THR A 123 0.31 6.76 8.80
C THR A 123 -0.89 6.88 7.84
N LEU A 124 -2.09 6.49 8.25
CA LEU A 124 -3.30 6.60 7.43
C LEU A 124 -3.67 8.05 7.11
N ARG A 125 -3.52 8.97 8.07
CA ARG A 125 -3.71 10.41 7.86
C ARG A 125 -2.71 10.96 6.86
N THR A 126 -1.43 10.61 6.99
CA THR A 126 -0.40 11.02 6.04
C THR A 126 -0.71 10.48 4.64
N LEU A 127 -1.05 9.20 4.52
CA LEU A 127 -1.39 8.59 3.24
C LEU A 127 -2.64 9.20 2.58
N SER A 128 -3.63 9.64 3.37
CA SER A 128 -4.80 10.35 2.84
C SER A 128 -4.39 11.66 2.16
N LYS A 129 -3.49 12.43 2.77
CA LYS A 129 -2.93 13.66 2.18
C LYS A 129 -2.07 13.35 0.94
N GLU A 130 -1.20 12.36 1.06
CA GLU A 130 -0.30 11.96 -0.04
C GLU A 130 -1.05 11.34 -1.23
N LEU A 131 -2.24 10.76 -1.04
CA LEU A 131 -3.09 10.31 -2.15
C LEU A 131 -3.51 11.46 -3.06
N ILE A 132 -3.68 12.66 -2.51
CA ILE A 132 -4.03 13.87 -3.25
C ILE A 132 -2.79 14.45 -3.93
N GLU A 133 -1.66 14.49 -3.23
CA GLU A 133 -0.40 15.10 -3.71
C GLU A 133 0.34 14.22 -4.74
N HIS A 134 0.31 12.91 -4.54
CA HIS A 134 1.07 11.91 -5.31
C HIS A 134 0.19 10.74 -5.78
N PRO A 135 -0.92 10.99 -6.51
CA PRO A 135 -1.85 9.93 -6.91
C PRO A 135 -1.19 8.84 -7.77
N GLU A 136 -0.11 9.15 -8.49
CA GLU A 136 0.66 8.18 -9.28
C GLU A 136 1.36 7.11 -8.44
N CYS A 137 1.53 7.33 -7.13
CA CYS A 137 2.13 6.38 -6.21
C CYS A 137 1.09 5.42 -5.59
N PHE A 138 -0.16 5.51 -6.03
CA PHE A 138 -1.26 4.63 -5.66
C PHE A 138 -1.80 3.92 -6.89
N MET A 139 -2.33 2.72 -6.70
CA MET A 139 -2.97 1.96 -7.77
C MET A 139 -4.17 1.21 -7.21
N ASP A 140 -5.24 1.15 -7.98
CA ASP A 140 -6.46 0.46 -7.58
C ASP A 140 -6.45 -0.99 -8.03
N ILE A 141 -7.13 -1.83 -7.25
CA ILE A 141 -7.35 -3.23 -7.56
C ILE A 141 -8.71 -3.65 -7.05
N GLU A 142 -9.43 -4.41 -7.88
CA GLU A 142 -10.63 -5.12 -7.45
C GLU A 142 -10.21 -6.44 -6.80
N ILE A 143 -10.68 -6.69 -5.58
CA ILE A 143 -10.43 -7.94 -4.86
C ILE A 143 -11.74 -8.71 -4.75
N CYS A 144 -11.72 -9.94 -5.26
CA CYS A 144 -12.80 -10.91 -5.13
C CYS A 144 -12.43 -11.96 -4.08
N GLN A 145 -13.34 -12.25 -3.14
CA GLN A 145 -13.16 -13.29 -2.12
C GLN A 145 -14.48 -13.99 -1.77
#